data_AF-A0A1I2HSJ0-F1
#
_entry.id   AF-A0A1I2HSJ0-F1
#
_cell.length_a   1.000
_cell.length_b   1.000
_cell.length_c   1.000
_cell.angle_alpha   90.00
_cell.angle_beta   90.00
_cell.angle_gamma   90.00
#
_symmetry.space_group_name_H-M   'P 1'
#
loop_
_entity.id
_entity.type
_entity.pdbx_description
1 polymer ?
#
loop_
_entity_poly.entity_id
_entity_poly.type
_entity_poly.pdbx_seq_one_letter_code
_entity_poly.pdbx_strand_id
1 'polypeptide(L)'
;EFGLCHFAHDITARFRAQPTPPSTLKSLNNGAFVDSEEEWRRVAFFAPNWRPLHFNLAVLAEAQGKLGTAVSEYKEFRPHGSPDEQLIVDQRLDELGRRKMKISGAYKRQIALSATSMTLGVGAIGGAVAMFILGPRQTEKAKEWDAAAEQVAAMGNAPGCVEDTSCYNYYQEQAHVLRADADKFENRGKYLLYGGIYVVIIGLLLTTYSIIPLRNAIKSKRQLDGINLGKTRLKWNGGAGVTLRF
;
A
#
# COMPACT_ATOMS: atom_id res chain seq x y z
N GLU A 1 -13.54 -31.69 -6.37
CA GLU A 1 -12.29 -31.84 -5.59
C GLU A 1 -11.84 -33.29 -5.35
N PHE A 2 -12.48 -34.34 -5.89
CA PHE A 2 -12.08 -35.74 -5.59
C PHE A 2 -11.33 -36.51 -6.71
N GLY A 3 -10.92 -35.86 -7.80
CA GLY A 3 -10.24 -36.55 -8.93
C GLY A 3 -8.71 -36.54 -8.91
N LEU A 4 -8.07 -35.64 -8.14
CA LEU A 4 -6.61 -35.43 -8.19
C LEU A 4 -5.80 -36.43 -7.36
N CYS A 5 -6.39 -37.03 -6.31
CA CYS A 5 -5.64 -37.92 -5.42
C CYS A 5 -5.43 -39.32 -6.01
N HIS A 6 -6.33 -39.79 -6.88
CA HIS A 6 -6.24 -41.16 -7.41
C HIS A 6 -5.31 -41.26 -8.63
N PHE A 7 -5.24 -40.21 -9.45
CA PHE A 7 -4.40 -40.20 -10.66
C PHE A 7 -2.91 -39.96 -10.33
N ALA A 8 -2.60 -39.27 -9.23
CA ALA A 8 -1.23 -39.12 -8.75
C ALA A 8 -0.59 -40.49 -8.43
N HIS A 9 -1.38 -41.48 -7.99
CA HIS A 9 -0.89 -42.77 -7.53
C HIS A 9 -0.31 -43.65 -8.65
N ASP A 10 -0.89 -43.61 -9.86
CA ASP A 10 -0.50 -44.47 -10.99
C ASP A 10 0.77 -43.98 -11.70
N ILE A 11 0.91 -42.66 -11.87
CA ILE A 11 2.15 -42.06 -12.41
C ILE A 11 3.33 -42.31 -11.46
N THR A 12 3.14 -42.24 -10.13
CA THR A 12 4.21 -42.57 -9.17
C THR A 12 4.75 -43.99 -9.29
N ALA A 13 3.97 -44.97 -9.75
CA ALA A 13 4.43 -46.35 -9.84
C ALA A 13 5.56 -46.53 -10.87
N ARG A 14 5.55 -45.78 -11.98
CA ARG A 14 6.64 -45.80 -12.98
C ARG A 14 7.88 -45.01 -12.53
N PHE A 15 7.75 -44.08 -11.59
CA PHE A 15 8.87 -43.30 -11.04
C PHE A 15 9.60 -43.96 -9.86
N ARG A 16 9.08 -45.07 -9.30
CA ARG A 16 9.67 -45.78 -8.13
C ARG A 16 11.02 -46.46 -8.39
N ALA A 17 11.48 -46.54 -9.63
CA ALA A 17 12.76 -47.19 -9.95
C ALA A 17 14.00 -46.32 -9.64
N GLN A 18 13.81 -45.08 -9.19
CA GLN A 18 14.90 -44.17 -8.86
C GLN A 18 14.90 -43.82 -7.37
N PRO A 19 16.08 -43.60 -6.75
CA PRO A 19 16.21 -43.39 -5.32
C PRO A 19 15.67 -42.01 -4.93
N THR A 20 14.35 -41.91 -4.75
CA THR A 20 13.78 -40.83 -3.96
C THR A 20 14.13 -41.12 -2.49
N PRO A 21 14.67 -40.16 -1.74
CA PRO A 21 14.92 -40.37 -0.32
C PRO A 21 13.57 -40.70 0.34
N PRO A 22 13.42 -41.82 1.06
CA PRO A 22 12.13 -42.21 1.64
C PRO A 22 11.58 -41.15 2.63
N SER A 23 12.45 -40.28 3.16
CA SER A 23 12.08 -39.13 3.98
C SER A 23 11.32 -38.03 3.23
N THR A 24 11.60 -37.80 1.94
CA THR A 24 10.96 -36.71 1.17
C THR A 24 9.48 -36.98 0.96
N LEU A 25 9.16 -38.23 0.66
CA LEU A 25 7.79 -38.65 0.39
C LEU A 25 6.97 -38.65 1.68
N LYS A 26 7.58 -39.05 2.80
CA LYS A 26 6.95 -38.99 4.12
C LYS A 26 6.65 -37.55 4.55
N SER A 27 7.60 -36.64 4.38
CA SER A 27 7.40 -35.22 4.71
C SER A 27 6.34 -34.57 3.83
N LEU A 28 6.31 -34.91 2.54
CA LEU A 28 5.28 -34.44 1.61
C LEU A 28 3.88 -34.90 2.03
N ASN A 29 3.73 -36.18 2.36
CA ASN A 29 2.45 -36.75 2.81
C ASN A 29 1.98 -36.18 4.15
N ASN A 30 2.92 -35.73 4.99
CA ASN A 30 2.62 -35.09 6.27
C ASN A 30 2.32 -33.57 6.13
N GLY A 31 2.35 -33.02 4.90
CA GLY A 31 2.18 -31.58 4.66
C GLY A 31 3.38 -30.73 5.11
N ALA A 32 4.51 -31.35 5.44
CA ALA A 32 5.76 -30.67 5.81
C ALA A 32 6.52 -30.20 4.56
N PHE A 33 5.87 -29.37 3.74
CA PHE A 33 6.36 -28.98 2.43
C PHE A 33 7.72 -28.27 2.46
N VAL A 34 8.05 -27.55 3.54
CA VAL A 34 9.32 -26.82 3.67
C VAL A 34 10.49 -27.78 3.80
N ASP A 35 10.35 -28.79 4.67
CA ASP A 35 11.38 -29.80 4.89
C ASP A 35 11.59 -30.66 3.63
N SER A 36 10.48 -31.02 2.96
CA SER A 36 10.53 -31.71 1.67
C SER A 36 11.26 -30.88 0.60
N GLU A 37 11.03 -29.56 0.54
CA GLU A 37 11.69 -28.67 -0.44
C GLU A 37 13.20 -28.68 -0.27
N GLU A 38 13.66 -28.59 0.98
CA GLU A 38 15.09 -28.59 1.30
C GLU A 38 15.74 -29.90 0.89
N GLU A 39 15.09 -31.04 1.17
CA GLU A 39 15.58 -32.34 0.74
C GLU A 39 15.65 -32.47 -0.78
N TRP A 40 14.62 -32.04 -1.51
CA TRP A 40 14.65 -32.04 -2.98
C TRP A 40 15.73 -31.09 -3.53
N ARG A 41 15.96 -29.93 -2.92
CA ARG A 41 17.06 -29.03 -3.30
C ARG A 41 18.43 -29.64 -3.06
N ARG A 42 18.61 -30.43 -2.00
CA ARG A 42 19.84 -31.22 -1.81
C ARG A 42 20.04 -32.22 -2.94
N VAL A 43 18.97 -32.86 -3.41
CA VAL A 43 19.06 -33.76 -4.57
C VAL A 43 19.35 -32.99 -5.87
N ALA A 44 18.78 -31.80 -6.04
CA ALA A 44 19.03 -30.92 -7.17
C ALA A 44 20.51 -30.57 -7.35
N PHE A 45 21.24 -30.45 -6.24
CA PHE A 45 22.68 -30.23 -6.27
C PHE A 45 23.44 -31.38 -6.95
N PHE A 46 23.04 -32.63 -6.70
CA PHE A 46 23.73 -33.80 -7.25
C PHE A 46 23.27 -34.17 -8.66
N ALA A 47 22.01 -33.90 -8.99
CA ALA A 47 21.42 -34.27 -10.27
C ALA A 47 20.53 -33.14 -10.80
N PRO A 48 21.10 -32.03 -11.28
CA PRO A 48 20.36 -30.84 -11.67
C PRO A 48 19.48 -31.04 -12.90
N ASN A 49 19.73 -32.06 -13.73
CA ASN A 49 18.91 -32.38 -14.91
C ASN A 49 17.97 -33.57 -14.65
N TRP A 50 17.77 -33.94 -13.38
CA TRP A 50 16.98 -35.11 -13.05
C TRP A 50 15.49 -34.83 -13.25
N ARG A 51 14.91 -35.27 -14.35
CA ARG A 51 13.52 -34.97 -14.72
C ARG A 51 12.46 -35.08 -13.60
N PRO A 52 12.32 -36.19 -12.84
CA PRO A 52 11.33 -36.27 -11.75
C PRO A 52 11.53 -35.24 -10.65
N LEU A 53 12.75 -34.75 -10.44
CA LEU A 53 13.05 -33.70 -9.45
C LEU A 53 12.27 -32.44 -9.75
N HIS A 54 12.39 -31.90 -10.97
CA HIS A 54 11.75 -30.65 -11.35
C HIS A 54 10.24 -30.75 -11.28
N PHE A 55 9.66 -31.91 -11.65
CA PHE A 55 8.23 -32.14 -11.48
C PHE A 55 7.81 -32.08 -10.01
N ASN A 56 8.52 -32.77 -9.13
CA ASN A 56 8.20 -32.82 -7.70
C ASN A 56 8.43 -31.47 -7.02
N LEU A 57 9.50 -30.75 -7.37
CA LEU A 57 9.75 -29.38 -6.92
C LEU A 57 8.66 -28.43 -7.40
N ALA A 58 8.19 -28.58 -8.64
CA ALA A 58 7.10 -27.77 -9.19
C ALA A 58 5.79 -27.99 -8.42
N VAL A 59 5.41 -29.25 -8.19
CA VAL A 59 4.20 -29.63 -7.42
C VAL A 59 4.29 -29.12 -5.99
N LEU A 60 5.46 -29.27 -5.36
CA LEU A 60 5.69 -28.80 -4.00
C LEU A 60 5.61 -27.27 -3.91
N ALA A 61 6.25 -26.56 -4.85
CA ALA A 61 6.17 -25.11 -4.94
C ALA A 61 4.73 -24.63 -5.15
N GLU A 62 3.95 -25.34 -5.97
CA GLU A 62 2.54 -25.05 -6.15
C GLU A 62 1.73 -25.25 -4.85
N ALA A 63 1.95 -26.36 -4.13
CA ALA A 63 1.28 -26.64 -2.86
C ALA A 63 1.57 -25.56 -1.80
N GLN A 64 2.78 -25.00 -1.82
CA GLN A 64 3.17 -23.86 -0.98
C GLN A 64 2.63 -22.50 -1.49
N GLY A 65 2.02 -22.45 -2.66
CA GLY A 65 1.52 -21.22 -3.29
C GLY A 65 2.61 -20.37 -3.98
N LYS A 66 3.83 -20.90 -4.13
CA LYS A 66 4.96 -20.23 -4.81
C LYS A 66 4.84 -20.37 -6.33
N LEU A 67 3.84 -19.71 -6.91
CA LEU A 67 3.48 -19.89 -8.33
C LEU A 67 4.62 -19.56 -9.31
N GLY A 68 5.49 -18.59 -8.97
CA GLY A 68 6.66 -18.24 -9.77
C GLY A 68 7.66 -19.39 -9.88
N THR A 69 8.03 -19.98 -8.74
CA THR A 69 8.93 -21.14 -8.66
C THR A 69 8.32 -22.35 -9.35
N ALA A 70 7.04 -22.64 -9.10
CA ALA A 70 6.35 -23.76 -9.74
C ALA A 70 6.40 -23.68 -11.28
N VAL A 71 6.16 -22.49 -11.84
CA VAL A 71 6.26 -22.27 -13.30
C VAL A 71 7.68 -22.46 -13.81
N SER A 72 8.71 -22.06 -13.06
CA SER A 72 10.12 -22.25 -13.45
C SER A 72 10.47 -23.73 -13.53
N GLU A 73 10.15 -24.48 -12.47
CA GLU A 73 10.44 -25.91 -12.37
C GLU A 73 9.67 -26.72 -13.42
N TYR A 74 8.40 -26.39 -13.69
CA TYR A 74 7.65 -27.01 -14.79
C TYR A 74 8.27 -26.74 -16.17
N LYS A 75 8.88 -25.57 -16.39
CA LYS A 75 9.59 -25.26 -17.63
C LYS A 75 10.89 -26.05 -17.77
N GLU A 76 11.61 -26.26 -16.66
CA GLU A 76 12.83 -27.10 -16.63
C GLU A 76 12.51 -28.58 -16.80
N PHE A 77 11.34 -29.05 -16.36
CA PHE A 77 10.85 -30.39 -16.64
C PHE A 77 10.56 -30.63 -18.14
N ARG A 78 9.99 -29.63 -18.83
CA ARG A 78 9.50 -29.72 -20.21
C ARG A 78 10.46 -30.37 -21.23
N PRO A 79 11.75 -29.98 -21.33
CA PRO A 79 12.67 -30.55 -22.33
C PRO A 79 12.94 -32.05 -22.15
N HIS A 80 12.64 -32.62 -20.98
CA HIS A 80 12.96 -34.01 -20.66
C HIS A 80 11.72 -34.90 -20.57
N GLY A 81 10.51 -34.34 -20.55
CA GLY A 81 9.24 -35.08 -20.45
C GLY A 81 8.89 -35.88 -21.70
N SER A 82 8.19 -37.01 -21.53
CA SER A 82 7.54 -37.69 -22.67
C SER A 82 6.41 -36.81 -23.25
N PRO A 83 5.97 -37.03 -24.49
CA PRO A 83 4.89 -36.25 -25.09
C PRO A 83 3.60 -36.19 -24.24
N ASP A 84 3.25 -37.31 -23.59
CA ASP A 84 2.05 -37.39 -22.73
C ASP A 84 2.21 -36.57 -21.44
N GLU A 85 3.40 -36.58 -20.84
CA GLU A 85 3.71 -35.79 -19.64
C GLU A 85 3.81 -34.29 -19.95
N GLN A 86 4.32 -33.94 -21.13
CA GLN A 86 4.38 -32.56 -21.60
C GLN A 86 2.99 -31.95 -21.71
N LEU A 87 1.98 -32.70 -22.17
CA LEU A 87 0.60 -32.22 -22.23
C LEU A 87 0.04 -31.83 -20.85
N ILE A 88 0.31 -32.65 -19.83
CA ILE A 88 -0.11 -32.40 -18.44
C ILE A 88 0.59 -31.14 -17.91
N VAL A 89 1.89 -31.01 -18.17
CA VAL A 89 2.68 -29.85 -17.72
C VAL A 89 2.26 -28.57 -18.44
N ASP A 90 1.97 -28.63 -19.74
CA ASP A 90 1.51 -27.48 -20.51
C ASP A 90 0.12 -27.00 -20.03
N GLN A 91 -0.80 -27.93 -19.74
CA GLN A 91 -2.07 -27.59 -19.09
C GLN A 91 -1.83 -26.90 -17.74
N ARG A 92 -0.92 -27.44 -16.93
CA ARG A 92 -0.65 -26.89 -15.60
C ARG A 92 0.00 -25.52 -15.66
N LEU A 93 0.90 -25.30 -16.62
CA LEU A 93 1.52 -23.99 -16.88
C LEU A 93 0.47 -22.95 -17.28
N ASP A 94 -0.52 -23.29 -18.11
CA ASP A 94 -1.63 -22.38 -18.44
C ASP A 94 -2.48 -22.05 -17.20
N GLU A 95 -2.86 -23.06 -16.41
CA GLU A 95 -3.61 -22.86 -15.17
C GLU A 95 -2.87 -21.94 -14.18
N LEU A 96 -1.57 -22.18 -13.97
CA LEU A 96 -0.71 -21.35 -13.12
C LEU A 96 -0.56 -19.94 -13.69
N GLY A 97 -0.44 -19.80 -15.00
CA GLY A 97 -0.41 -18.52 -15.70
C GLY A 97 -1.67 -17.70 -15.43
N ARG A 98 -2.86 -18.32 -15.57
CA ARG A 98 -4.15 -17.66 -15.26
C ARG A 98 -4.26 -17.27 -13.79
N ARG A 99 -3.85 -18.14 -12.86
CA ARG A 99 -3.82 -17.82 -11.42
C ARG A 99 -2.90 -16.64 -11.11
N LYS A 100 -1.68 -16.63 -11.68
CA LYS A 100 -0.71 -15.54 -11.53
C LYS A 100 -1.25 -14.23 -12.10
N MET A 101 -1.89 -14.26 -13.27
CA MET A 101 -2.55 -13.09 -13.85
C MET A 101 -3.69 -12.56 -12.97
N LYS A 102 -4.53 -13.44 -12.41
CA LYS A 102 -5.61 -13.03 -11.49
C LYS A 102 -5.07 -12.36 -10.22
N ILE A 103 -4.04 -12.94 -9.59
CA ILE A 103 -3.43 -12.39 -8.37
C ILE A 103 -2.71 -11.07 -8.68
N SER A 104 -1.91 -11.03 -9.75
CA SER A 104 -1.20 -9.80 -10.15
C SER A 104 -2.16 -8.68 -10.56
N GLY A 105 -3.28 -9.00 -11.21
CA GLY A 105 -4.33 -8.04 -11.55
C GLY A 105 -4.99 -7.44 -10.31
N ALA A 106 -5.35 -8.28 -9.33
CA ALA A 106 -5.88 -7.82 -8.04
C ALA A 106 -4.85 -6.95 -7.28
N TYR A 107 -3.58 -7.35 -7.29
CA TYR A 107 -2.47 -6.61 -6.67
C TYR A 107 -2.25 -5.24 -7.32
N LYS A 108 -2.21 -5.16 -8.66
CA LYS A 108 -2.08 -3.88 -9.40
C LYS A 108 -3.22 -2.92 -9.08
N ARG A 109 -4.46 -3.41 -9.01
CA ARG A 109 -5.62 -2.59 -8.61
C ARG A 109 -5.50 -2.07 -7.18
N GLN A 110 -5.05 -2.92 -6.24
CA GLN A 110 -4.84 -2.51 -4.85
C GLN A 110 -3.72 -1.48 -4.72
N ILE A 111 -2.60 -1.64 -5.43
CA ILE A 111 -1.53 -0.63 -5.45
C ILE A 111 -2.06 0.68 -6.00
N ALA A 112 -2.74 0.66 -7.14
CA ALA A 112 -3.26 1.87 -7.76
C ALA A 112 -4.16 2.65 -6.78
N LEU A 113 -5.10 1.95 -6.12
CA LEU A 113 -5.96 2.55 -5.09
C LEU A 113 -5.18 3.09 -3.90
N SER A 114 -4.18 2.34 -3.40
CA SER A 114 -3.35 2.79 -2.27
C SER A 114 -2.47 3.99 -2.62
N ALA A 115 -1.89 4.02 -3.82
CA ALA A 115 -1.05 5.12 -4.28
C ALA A 115 -1.90 6.39 -4.46
N THR A 116 -3.07 6.28 -5.09
CA THR A 116 -3.99 7.42 -5.25
C THR A 116 -4.43 7.97 -3.88
N SER A 117 -4.81 7.10 -2.93
CA SER A 117 -5.21 7.56 -1.59
C SER A 117 -4.07 8.18 -0.79
N MET A 118 -2.84 7.66 -0.90
CA MET A 118 -1.66 8.28 -0.28
C MET A 118 -1.35 9.65 -0.90
N THR A 119 -1.40 9.79 -2.23
CA THR A 119 -1.15 11.08 -2.89
C THR A 119 -2.20 12.11 -2.48
N LEU A 120 -3.48 11.71 -2.42
CA LEU A 120 -4.55 12.59 -1.95
C LEU A 120 -4.38 12.95 -0.47
N GLY A 121 -3.99 12.00 0.38
CA GLY A 121 -3.73 12.24 1.80
C GLY A 121 -2.57 13.20 2.04
N VAL A 122 -1.43 13.01 1.36
CA VAL A 122 -0.26 13.90 1.46
C VAL A 122 -0.57 15.28 0.88
N GLY A 123 -1.27 15.34 -0.26
CA GLY A 123 -1.70 16.60 -0.87
C GLY A 123 -2.63 17.40 0.05
N ALA A 124 -3.58 16.73 0.72
CA ALA A 124 -4.46 17.34 1.70
C ALA A 124 -3.68 17.94 2.89
N ILE A 125 -2.68 17.21 3.41
CA ILE A 125 -1.80 17.72 4.48
C ILE A 125 -1.03 18.97 4.02
N GLY A 126 -0.47 18.95 2.81
CA GLY A 126 0.21 20.12 2.24
C GLY A 126 -0.71 21.34 2.11
N GLY A 127 -1.94 21.14 1.63
CA GLY A 127 -2.96 22.19 1.56
C GLY A 127 -3.34 22.73 2.94
N ALA A 128 -3.47 21.87 3.94
CA ALA A 128 -3.77 22.29 5.30
C ALA A 128 -2.64 23.13 5.93
N VAL A 129 -1.37 22.77 5.71
CA VAL A 129 -0.23 23.58 6.16
C VAL A 129 -0.28 24.98 5.57
N ALA A 130 -0.60 25.10 4.28
CA ALA A 130 -0.77 26.42 3.65
C ALA A 130 -1.91 27.22 4.31
N MET A 131 -3.04 26.59 4.66
CA MET A 131 -4.13 27.26 5.38
C MET A 131 -3.72 27.70 6.79
N PHE A 132 -2.94 26.90 7.52
CA PHE A 132 -2.41 27.28 8.84
C PHE A 132 -1.41 28.44 8.79
N ILE A 133 -0.65 28.59 7.69
CA ILE A 133 0.26 29.73 7.52
C ILE A 133 -0.51 31.00 7.10
N LEU A 134 -1.49 30.86 6.22
CA LEU A 134 -2.26 32.00 5.70
C LEU A 134 -3.31 32.51 6.70
N GLY A 135 -3.85 31.66 7.57
CA GLY A 135 -4.86 32.02 8.57
C GLY A 135 -4.42 33.18 9.48
N PRO A 136 -3.29 33.05 10.22
CA PRO A 136 -2.78 34.11 11.09
C PRO A 136 -2.52 35.43 10.35
N ARG A 137 -2.00 35.38 9.13
CA ARG A 137 -1.76 36.58 8.31
C ARG A 137 -3.05 37.34 7.97
N GLN A 138 -4.16 36.64 7.78
CA GLN A 138 -5.45 37.30 7.58
C GLN A 138 -5.98 37.93 8.87
N THR A 139 -5.72 37.32 10.03
CA THR A 139 -6.09 37.91 11.32
C THR A 139 -5.24 39.13 11.68
N GLU A 140 -3.97 39.15 11.31
CA GLU A 140 -3.10 40.33 11.45
C GLU A 140 -3.61 41.48 10.58
N LYS A 141 -3.95 41.20 9.31
CA LYS A 141 -4.59 42.20 8.44
C LYS A 141 -5.89 42.72 9.04
N ALA A 142 -6.77 41.86 9.55
CA ALA A 142 -8.02 42.31 10.17
C ALA A 142 -7.76 43.34 11.29
N LYS A 143 -6.73 43.14 12.12
CA LYS A 143 -6.32 44.10 13.16
C LYS A 143 -5.79 45.42 12.58
N GLU A 144 -5.04 45.37 11.47
CA GLU A 144 -4.57 46.58 10.77
C GLU A 144 -5.76 47.42 10.25
N TRP A 145 -6.77 46.79 9.65
CA TRP A 145 -7.96 47.46 9.15
C TRP A 145 -8.85 48.02 10.27
N ASP A 146 -8.96 47.30 11.39
CA ASP A 146 -9.70 47.78 12.57
C ASP A 146 -8.99 48.99 13.21
N ALA A 147 -7.66 48.93 13.36
CA ALA A 147 -6.87 50.07 13.83
C ALA A 147 -6.97 51.28 12.88
N ALA A 148 -7.00 51.05 11.56
CA ALA A 148 -7.24 52.11 10.58
C ALA A 148 -8.65 52.70 10.72
N ALA A 149 -9.67 51.87 10.97
CA ALA A 149 -11.03 52.34 11.21
C ALA A 149 -11.15 53.20 12.48
N GLU A 150 -10.44 52.84 13.56
CA GLU A 150 -10.35 53.64 14.78
C GLU A 150 -9.70 55.00 14.53
N GLN A 151 -8.61 55.05 13.74
CA GLN A 151 -7.97 56.31 13.37
C GLN A 151 -8.90 57.21 12.54
N VAL A 152 -9.60 56.65 11.56
CA VAL A 152 -10.58 57.39 10.73
C VAL A 152 -11.74 57.89 11.58
N ALA A 153 -12.26 57.08 12.50
CA ALA A 153 -13.29 57.49 13.44
C ALA A 153 -12.80 58.61 14.38
N ALA A 154 -11.54 58.56 14.83
CA ALA A 154 -10.94 59.60 15.65
C ALA A 154 -10.78 60.92 14.89
N MET A 155 -10.49 60.90 13.58
CA MET A 155 -10.49 62.10 12.73
C MET A 155 -11.88 62.77 12.68
N GLY A 156 -12.95 61.97 12.65
CA GLY A 156 -14.32 62.49 12.73
C GLY A 156 -14.63 63.21 14.06
N ASN A 157 -13.93 62.86 15.15
CA ASN A 157 -14.06 63.50 16.46
C ASN A 157 -13.16 64.73 16.65
N ALA A 158 -12.41 65.14 15.63
CA ALA A 158 -11.57 66.33 15.72
C ALA A 158 -12.44 67.59 15.91
N PRO A 159 -11.99 68.60 16.69
CA PRO A 159 -12.81 69.76 17.05
C PRO A 159 -13.47 70.48 15.87
N GLY A 160 -12.81 70.52 14.70
CA GLY A 160 -13.35 71.14 13.49
C GLY A 160 -14.44 70.35 12.77
N CYS A 161 -14.62 69.06 13.07
CA CYS A 161 -15.63 68.20 12.43
C CYS A 161 -16.82 67.86 13.33
N VAL A 162 -16.75 68.19 14.63
CA VAL A 162 -17.86 67.94 15.56
C VAL A 162 -19.01 68.93 15.34
N GLU A 163 -18.72 70.16 14.89
CA GLU A 163 -19.76 71.18 14.62
C GLU A 163 -20.44 71.00 13.27
N ASP A 164 -19.79 70.33 12.31
CA ASP A 164 -20.34 70.03 10.98
C ASP A 164 -20.77 68.56 10.88
N THR A 165 -22.08 68.34 11.00
CA THR A 165 -22.72 67.01 10.89
C THR A 165 -22.33 66.26 9.62
N SER A 166 -22.04 66.96 8.52
CA SER A 166 -21.64 66.32 7.26
C SER A 166 -20.24 65.72 7.34
N CYS A 167 -19.29 66.42 7.99
CA CYS A 167 -17.94 65.93 8.21
C CYS A 167 -17.95 64.67 9.10
N TYR A 168 -18.66 64.74 10.23
CA TYR A 168 -18.75 63.62 11.17
C TYR A 168 -19.33 62.35 10.51
N ASN A 169 -20.44 62.49 9.77
CA ASN A 169 -21.08 61.37 9.10
C ASN A 169 -20.18 60.73 8.04
N TYR A 170 -19.43 61.54 7.29
CA TYR A 170 -18.50 61.04 6.27
C TYR A 170 -17.40 60.15 6.87
N TYR A 171 -16.76 60.58 7.96
CA TYR A 171 -15.72 59.79 8.62
C TYR A 171 -16.29 58.54 9.31
N GLN A 172 -17.49 58.62 9.89
CA GLN A 172 -18.16 57.46 10.47
C GLN A 172 -18.53 56.41 9.41
N GLU A 173 -19.02 56.84 8.24
CA GLU A 173 -19.35 55.92 7.14
C GLU A 173 -18.09 55.21 6.63
N GLN A 174 -16.98 55.93 6.46
CA GLN A 174 -15.70 55.29 6.11
C GLN A 174 -15.21 54.32 7.17
N ALA A 175 -15.25 54.70 8.46
CA ALA A 175 -14.88 53.81 9.55
C ALA A 175 -15.75 52.54 9.58
N HIS A 176 -17.04 52.67 9.29
CA HIS A 176 -17.96 51.54 9.18
C HIS A 176 -17.58 50.59 8.03
N VAL A 177 -17.23 51.11 6.85
CA VAL A 177 -16.75 50.28 5.72
C VAL A 177 -15.46 49.54 6.09
N LEU A 178 -14.50 50.21 6.72
CA LEU A 178 -13.24 49.59 7.15
C LEU A 178 -13.45 48.47 8.18
N ARG A 179 -14.33 48.68 9.17
CA ARG A 179 -14.73 47.63 10.14
C ARG A 179 -15.41 46.46 9.47
N ALA A 180 -16.33 46.72 8.54
CA ALA A 180 -17.00 45.65 7.79
C ALA A 180 -16.01 44.80 6.97
N ASP A 181 -14.95 45.39 6.44
CA ASP A 181 -13.89 44.65 5.76
C ASP A 181 -12.96 43.91 6.73
N ALA A 182 -12.64 44.49 7.89
CA ALA A 182 -11.93 43.80 8.97
C ALA A 182 -12.66 42.52 9.41
N ASP A 183 -13.98 42.60 9.62
CA ASP A 183 -14.84 41.45 9.95
C ASP A 183 -14.80 40.36 8.87
N LYS A 184 -14.78 40.73 7.58
CA LYS A 184 -14.63 39.76 6.48
C LYS A 184 -13.29 39.05 6.54
N PHE A 185 -12.19 39.77 6.84
CA PHE A 185 -10.86 39.17 6.97
C PHE A 185 -10.76 38.25 8.19
N GLU A 186 -11.31 38.66 9.33
CA GLU A 186 -11.34 37.84 10.53
C GLU A 186 -12.13 36.54 10.29
N ASN A 187 -13.33 36.65 9.71
CA ASN A 187 -14.16 35.50 9.39
C ASN A 187 -13.47 34.57 8.38
N ARG A 188 -12.85 35.11 7.32
CA ARG A 188 -12.04 34.32 6.38
C ARG A 188 -10.88 33.60 7.07
N GLY A 189 -10.20 34.27 8.00
CA GLY A 189 -9.15 33.66 8.82
C GLY A 189 -9.65 32.48 9.63
N LYS A 190 -10.79 32.63 10.32
CA LYS A 190 -11.46 31.55 11.08
C LYS A 190 -11.83 30.38 10.17
N TYR A 191 -12.46 30.65 9.01
CA TYR A 191 -12.83 29.59 8.06
C TYR A 191 -11.62 28.84 7.50
N LEU A 192 -10.51 29.52 7.21
CA LEU A 192 -9.27 28.88 6.77
C LEU A 192 -8.69 27.97 7.87
N LEU A 193 -8.75 28.41 9.13
CA LEU A 193 -8.21 27.65 10.26
C LEU A 193 -9.06 26.40 10.56
N TYR A 194 -10.38 26.56 10.65
CA TYR A 194 -11.30 25.42 10.81
C TYR A 194 -11.27 24.48 9.60
N GLY A 195 -11.25 25.03 8.38
CA GLY A 195 -11.11 24.27 7.14
C GLY A 195 -9.81 23.47 7.12
N GLY A 196 -8.70 24.07 7.54
CA GLY A 196 -7.41 23.41 7.69
C GLY A 196 -7.47 22.20 8.63
N ILE A 197 -8.10 22.34 9.81
CA ILE A 197 -8.28 21.24 10.77
C ILE A 197 -9.08 20.08 10.15
N TYR A 198 -10.20 20.37 9.49
CA TYR A 198 -11.00 19.33 8.82
C TYR A 198 -10.21 18.59 7.74
N VAL A 199 -9.44 19.31 6.92
CA VAL A 199 -8.60 18.72 5.88
C VAL A 199 -7.51 17.82 6.49
N VAL A 200 -6.89 18.20 7.62
CA VAL A 200 -5.93 17.34 8.34
C VAL A 200 -6.59 16.05 8.84
N ILE A 201 -7.76 16.15 9.47
CA ILE A 201 -8.48 14.98 10.01
C ILE A 201 -8.84 14.01 8.87
N ILE A 202 -9.39 14.53 7.77
CA ILE A 202 -9.73 13.72 6.59
C ILE A 202 -8.46 13.11 5.98
N GLY A 203 -7.37 13.88 5.86
CA GLY A 203 -6.09 13.39 5.38
C GLY A 203 -5.52 12.25 6.24
N LEU A 204 -5.62 12.35 7.57
CA LEU A 204 -5.21 11.31 8.51
C LEU A 204 -6.11 10.05 8.40
N LEU A 205 -7.42 10.21 8.25
CA LEU A 205 -8.33 9.09 8.05
C LEU A 205 -8.05 8.36 6.72
N LEU A 206 -7.80 9.09 5.64
CA LEU A 206 -7.47 8.50 4.34
C LEU A 206 -6.12 7.78 4.37
N THR A 207 -5.11 8.37 5.01
CA THR A 207 -3.77 7.75 5.13
C THR A 207 -3.82 6.51 6.01
N THR A 208 -4.51 6.53 7.15
CA THR A 208 -4.66 5.33 8.00
C THR A 208 -5.44 4.23 7.29
N TYR A 209 -6.53 4.56 6.58
CA TYR A 209 -7.30 3.59 5.79
C TYR A 209 -6.48 2.95 4.66
N SER A 210 -5.52 3.68 4.08
CA SER A 210 -4.64 3.17 3.01
C SER A 210 -3.67 2.06 3.47
N ILE A 211 -3.42 1.92 4.78
CA ILE A 211 -2.49 0.91 5.33
C ILE A 211 -3.07 -0.52 5.22
N ILE A 212 -4.39 -0.67 5.34
CA ILE A 212 -5.07 -1.98 5.29
C ILE A 212 -4.86 -2.69 3.94
N PRO A 213 -5.16 -2.07 2.78
CA PRO A 213 -4.91 -2.72 1.48
C PRO A 213 -3.42 -2.97 1.23
N LEU A 214 -2.52 -2.11 1.74
CA LEU A 214 -1.07 -2.30 1.58
C LEU A 214 -0.58 -3.59 2.26
N ARG A 215 -1.09 -3.90 3.46
CA ARG A 215 -0.77 -5.17 4.15
C ARG A 215 -1.21 -6.39 3.33
N ASN A 216 -2.39 -6.33 2.75
CA ASN A 216 -2.91 -7.41 1.88
C ASN A 216 -2.09 -7.53 0.59
N ALA A 217 -1.70 -6.40 -0.01
CA ALA A 217 -0.85 -6.38 -1.18
C ALA A 217 0.51 -7.03 -0.91
N ILE A 218 1.16 -6.70 0.22
CA ILE A 218 2.45 -7.31 0.62
C ILE A 218 2.29 -8.83 0.80
N LYS A 219 1.19 -9.30 1.40
CA LYS A 219 0.92 -10.74 1.55
C LYS A 219 0.77 -11.42 0.18
N SER A 220 0.07 -10.80 -0.76
CA SER A 220 -0.09 -11.32 -2.14
C SER A 220 1.23 -11.33 -2.91
N LYS A 221 2.07 -10.30 -2.76
CA LYS A 221 3.41 -10.26 -3.36
C LYS A 221 4.31 -11.39 -2.81
N ARG A 222 4.27 -11.64 -1.50
CA ARG A 222 5.00 -12.77 -0.88
C ARG A 222 4.61 -14.12 -1.49
N GLN A 223 3.32 -14.31 -1.77
CA GLN A 223 2.85 -15.53 -2.46
C GLN A 223 3.35 -15.60 -3.91
N LEU A 224 3.33 -14.47 -4.64
CA LEU A 224 3.78 -14.40 -6.03
C LEU A 224 5.27 -14.67 -6.21
N ASP A 225 6.11 -14.06 -5.38
CA ASP A 225 7.56 -14.12 -5.52
C ASP A 225 8.14 -15.45 -5.01
N GLY A 226 7.34 -16.28 -4.35
CA GLY A 226 7.79 -17.54 -3.76
C GLY A 226 8.84 -17.35 -2.65
N ILE A 227 9.12 -16.11 -2.26
CA ILE A 227 10.03 -15.76 -1.17
C ILE A 227 9.29 -16.06 0.14
N ASN A 228 9.39 -17.32 0.58
CA ASN A 228 9.03 -17.72 1.92
C ASN A 228 10.12 -17.19 2.86
N LEU A 229 10.04 -15.91 3.21
CA LEU A 229 10.64 -15.42 4.46
C LEU A 229 9.89 -16.13 5.59
N GLY A 230 10.29 -17.37 5.92
CA GLY A 230 9.73 -18.14 7.03
C GLY A 230 9.63 -17.22 8.25
N LYS A 231 8.48 -17.24 8.96
CA LYS A 231 8.08 -16.29 10.05
C LYS A 231 9.19 -15.28 10.29
N THR A 232 9.23 -14.21 9.51
CA THR A 232 10.31 -13.22 9.60
C THR A 232 10.34 -12.79 11.06
N ARG A 233 11.36 -13.20 11.80
CA ARG A 233 11.60 -12.73 13.15
C ARG A 233 12.14 -11.32 13.01
N LEU A 234 11.29 -10.41 12.54
CA LEU A 234 11.47 -8.97 12.68
C LEU A 234 11.38 -8.72 14.18
N LYS A 235 12.51 -8.90 14.87
CA LYS A 235 12.65 -8.40 16.23
C LYS A 235 12.80 -6.88 16.10
N TRP A 236 11.80 -6.18 16.61
CA TRP A 236 11.93 -4.76 16.90
C TRP A 236 12.96 -4.62 18.01
N ASN A 237 14.11 -3.99 17.73
CA ASN A 237 15.22 -3.92 18.69
C ASN A 237 15.08 -2.77 19.70
N GLY A 238 13.90 -2.19 19.86
CA GLY A 238 13.64 -1.15 20.87
C GLY A 238 14.29 0.22 20.61
N GLY A 239 15.18 0.36 19.62
CA GLY A 239 15.80 1.63 19.23
C GLY A 239 15.87 1.78 17.73
N ALA A 240 14.93 2.54 17.15
CA ALA A 240 14.86 3.10 15.79
C ALA A 240 15.23 2.22 14.57
N GLY A 241 15.47 0.92 14.74
CA GLY A 241 15.96 0.04 13.70
C GLY A 241 15.31 -1.34 13.75
N VAL A 242 15.00 -1.85 12.57
CA VAL A 242 14.46 -3.20 12.36
C VAL A 242 15.54 -4.01 11.67
N THR A 243 16.12 -4.99 12.38
CA THR A 243 17.12 -5.89 11.78
C THR A 243 16.45 -7.13 11.22
N LEU A 244 16.65 -7.37 9.92
CA LEU A 244 16.33 -8.63 9.27
C LEU A 244 17.49 -9.61 9.48
N ARG A 245 17.23 -10.72 10.18
CA ARG A 245 18.11 -11.90 10.10
C ARG A 245 17.57 -12.81 9.00
N PHE A 246 18.39 -13.05 7.99
CA PHE A 246 18.19 -14.08 6.98
C PHE A 246 18.72 -15.41 7.51
#